data_AF-V4JJN7-F1
#
_entry.id   AF-V4JJN7-F1
#
_cell.length_a   1.000
_cell.length_b   1.000
_cell.length_c   1.000
_cell.angle_alpha   90.00
_cell.angle_beta   90.00
_cell.angle_gamma   90.00
#
_symmetry.space_group_name_H-M   'P 1'
#
loop_
_entity.id
_entity.type
_entity.pdbx_description
1 polymer ?
#
loop_
_entity_poly.entity_id
_entity_poly.type
_entity_poly.pdbx_seq_one_letter_code
_entity_poly.pdbx_strand_id
1 'polypeptide(L)'
;MADPNATQLESGSRMQSILQLLCQELSAHPHQVEAAVGLLDDGATVPFIARYRKEATGGLDDVQLRLLEQRLGYLRELEERRAAVLKTIDEQGKLNPELRAAIESADTKQRLEDLYLPYKPKRRSKAQIAREAGLEPLADGLLADPAESPQEQAAGFVNADKGIVDLSAALDGARQILMERFAEDPALVGRLRNLLWERGILVSRVLDGKQHEGAKFSDYFDYREPIRKIPSHRALALFRGRNQGSLSLELLAGDGDDADALYLRLIAERFGIAERGRPGDTWLRETVRKSWRIKLLVRLDLDLKGRLMETAEAEAIRVFATNLKALLLAPPAGRLPTIGLDPGLRTGVKVAVVDATGRVVDTDTIYPHAPK
;
A
#
# COMPACT_ATOMS: atom_id res chain seq x y z
N MET A 1 -6.16 24.12 27.26
CA MET A 1 -5.32 25.03 26.44
C MET A 1 -4.00 24.32 26.25
N ALA A 2 -3.68 23.84 25.05
CA ALA A 2 -2.41 23.15 24.81
C ALA A 2 -1.26 24.15 24.95
N ASP A 3 -0.20 23.79 25.68
CA ASP A 3 0.97 24.64 25.90
C ASP A 3 1.74 24.81 24.57
N PRO A 4 1.85 26.03 24.02
CA PRO A 4 2.54 26.27 22.75
C PRO A 4 4.03 25.89 22.79
N ASN A 5 4.66 25.89 23.98
CA ASN A 5 6.04 25.41 24.13
C ASN A 5 6.16 23.89 23.95
N ALA A 6 5.17 23.12 24.40
CA ALA A 6 5.16 21.67 24.24
C ALA A 6 5.06 21.27 22.75
N THR A 7 4.26 21.99 21.96
CA THR A 7 4.12 21.74 20.52
C THR A 7 5.39 22.05 19.73
N GLN A 8 6.14 23.09 20.12
CA GLN A 8 7.43 23.43 19.48
C GLN A 8 8.54 22.43 19.83
N LEU A 9 8.60 21.98 21.09
CA LEU A 9 9.54 20.95 21.54
C LEU A 9 9.28 19.60 20.86
N GLU A 10 8.02 19.19 20.72
CA GLU A 10 7.66 17.97 19.99
C GLU A 10 7.99 18.07 18.49
N SER A 11 7.76 19.22 17.87
CA SER A 11 8.12 19.45 16.46
C SER A 11 9.64 19.38 16.24
N GLY A 12 10.43 19.96 17.14
CA GLY A 12 11.90 19.89 17.11
C GLY A 12 12.43 18.46 17.28
N SER A 13 11.86 17.69 18.21
CA SER A 13 12.24 16.28 18.42
C SER A 13 11.92 15.40 17.20
N ARG A 14 10.81 15.65 16.50
CA ARG A 14 10.46 14.90 15.28
C ARG A 14 11.40 15.21 14.13
N MET A 15 11.78 16.48 13.95
CA MET A 15 12.77 16.86 12.93
C MET A 15 14.13 16.19 13.18
N GLN A 16 14.58 16.12 14.43
CA GLN A 16 15.81 15.41 14.78
C GLN A 16 15.77 13.92 14.41
N SER A 17 14.62 13.25 14.61
CA SER A 17 14.42 11.85 14.19
C SER A 17 14.53 11.69 12.66
N ILE A 18 13.89 12.59 11.90
CA ILE A 18 13.97 12.61 10.43
C ILE A 18 15.43 12.74 9.96
N LEU A 19 16.17 13.70 10.53
CA LEU A 19 17.56 13.94 10.17
C LEU A 19 18.44 12.71 10.46
N GLN A 20 18.25 12.06 11.60
CA GLN A 20 19.00 10.86 11.97
C GLN A 20 18.75 9.70 10.99
N LEU A 21 17.51 9.48 10.57
CA LEU A 21 17.16 8.46 9.57
C LEU A 21 17.80 8.78 8.21
N LEU A 22 17.71 10.03 7.77
CA LEU A 22 18.32 10.47 6.51
C LEU A 22 19.85 10.30 6.51
N CYS A 23 20.52 10.57 7.64
CA CYS A 23 21.96 10.33 7.78
C CYS A 23 22.32 8.86 7.52
N GLN A 24 21.53 7.94 8.09
CA GLN A 24 21.73 6.50 7.93
C GLN A 24 21.47 6.06 6.49
N GLU A 25 20.35 6.49 5.90
CA GLU A 25 19.97 6.11 4.53
C GLU A 25 20.95 6.65 3.47
N LEU A 26 21.48 7.86 3.68
CA LEU A 26 22.40 8.52 2.74
C LEU A 26 23.88 8.21 3.01
N SER A 27 24.18 7.55 4.13
CA SER A 27 25.56 7.41 4.65
C SER A 27 26.27 8.77 4.73
N ALA A 28 25.56 9.78 5.24
CA ALA A 28 26.00 11.17 5.31
C ALA A 28 26.08 11.65 6.76
N HIS A 29 26.91 12.66 7.01
CA HIS A 29 27.01 13.27 8.33
C HIS A 29 25.81 14.20 8.63
N PRO A 30 25.40 14.35 9.91
CA PRO A 30 24.28 15.22 10.30
C PRO A 30 24.33 16.63 9.72
N HIS A 31 25.49 17.28 9.79
CA HIS A 31 25.66 18.65 9.25
C HIS A 31 25.38 18.73 7.74
N GLN A 32 25.68 17.68 6.96
CA GLN A 32 25.45 17.66 5.52
C GLN A 32 23.95 17.59 5.21
N VAL A 33 23.23 16.74 5.94
CA VAL A 33 21.79 16.56 5.79
C VAL A 33 21.07 17.82 6.27
N GLU A 34 21.42 18.37 7.42
CA GLU A 34 20.86 19.62 7.96
C GLU A 34 21.01 20.79 6.97
N ALA A 35 22.23 20.99 6.45
CA ALA A 35 22.49 22.04 5.47
C ALA A 35 21.68 21.84 4.18
N ALA A 36 21.61 20.60 3.67
CA ALA A 36 20.85 20.29 2.46
C ALA A 36 19.33 20.49 2.68
N VAL A 37 18.79 20.06 3.83
CA VAL A 37 17.38 20.26 4.19
C VAL A 37 17.05 21.76 4.27
N GLY A 38 17.88 22.55 4.95
CA GLY A 38 17.67 24.00 5.04
C GLY A 38 17.64 24.67 3.67
N LEU A 39 18.56 24.29 2.78
CA LEU A 39 18.59 24.81 1.41
C LEU A 39 17.34 24.42 0.61
N LEU A 40 16.85 23.18 0.74
CA LEU A 40 15.61 22.74 0.08
C LEU A 40 14.38 23.48 0.61
N ASP A 41 14.32 23.72 1.92
CA ASP A 41 13.23 24.46 2.57
C ASP A 41 13.21 25.93 2.14
N ASP A 42 14.38 26.53 1.89
CA ASP A 42 14.54 27.86 1.31
C ASP A 42 14.20 27.91 -0.20
N GLY A 43 13.79 26.78 -0.79
CA GLY A 43 13.38 26.66 -2.19
C GLY A 43 14.53 26.46 -3.18
N ALA A 44 15.74 26.15 -2.71
CA ALA A 44 16.84 25.79 -3.61
C ALA A 44 16.56 24.45 -4.30
N THR A 45 16.89 24.36 -5.59
CA THR A 45 16.72 23.11 -6.35
C THR A 45 17.93 22.19 -6.20
N VAL A 46 17.75 20.88 -6.35
CA VAL A 46 18.86 19.91 -6.29
C VAL A 46 20.03 20.29 -7.21
N PRO A 47 19.84 20.63 -8.51
CA PRO A 47 20.95 21.03 -9.37
C PRO A 47 21.66 22.30 -8.89
N PHE A 48 20.93 23.24 -8.26
CA PHE A 48 21.53 24.43 -7.69
C PHE A 48 22.41 24.09 -6.48
N ILE A 49 21.92 23.22 -5.59
CA ILE A 49 22.64 22.80 -4.39
C ILE A 49 23.92 22.06 -4.79
N ALA A 50 23.80 21.05 -5.66
CA ALA A 50 24.92 20.22 -6.12
C ALA A 50 26.04 21.04 -6.77
N ARG A 51 25.67 22.10 -7.50
CA ARG A 51 26.62 22.93 -8.25
C ARG A 51 27.19 24.11 -7.45
N TYR A 52 26.36 24.81 -6.69
CA TYR A 52 26.70 26.11 -6.10
C TYR A 52 26.73 26.12 -4.57
N ARG A 53 26.29 25.03 -3.92
CA ARG A 53 26.29 24.88 -2.45
C ARG A 53 27.05 23.64 -1.99
N LYS A 54 27.99 23.17 -2.80
CA LYS A 54 28.80 21.97 -2.53
C LYS A 54 29.55 22.06 -1.19
N GLU A 55 30.10 23.22 -0.86
CA GLU A 55 30.80 23.42 0.41
C GLU A 55 29.85 23.36 1.62
N ALA A 56 28.67 23.97 1.48
CA ALA A 56 27.66 23.98 2.54
C ALA A 56 27.14 22.57 2.88
N THR A 57 27.00 21.70 1.87
CA THR A 57 26.54 20.31 2.05
C THR A 57 27.68 19.32 2.26
N GLY A 58 28.94 19.76 2.36
CA GLY A 58 30.09 18.87 2.49
C GLY A 58 30.27 17.92 1.30
N GLY A 59 29.79 18.30 0.10
CA GLY A 59 30.03 17.56 -1.13
C GLY A 59 28.97 16.54 -1.54
N LEU A 60 27.74 16.60 -1.00
CA LEU A 60 26.65 15.72 -1.46
C LEU A 60 26.42 15.87 -2.97
N ASP A 61 26.33 14.75 -3.68
CA ASP A 61 26.11 14.73 -5.13
C ASP A 61 24.61 14.78 -5.51
N ASP A 62 24.34 14.92 -6.81
CA ASP A 62 22.96 14.99 -7.34
C ASP A 62 22.11 13.75 -7.00
N VAL A 63 22.73 12.57 -6.88
CA VAL A 63 22.02 11.33 -6.58
C VAL A 63 21.61 11.31 -5.11
N GLN A 64 22.54 11.66 -4.22
CA GLN A 64 22.29 11.78 -2.79
C GLN A 64 21.25 12.86 -2.49
N LEU A 65 21.35 14.03 -3.13
CA LEU A 65 20.41 15.14 -2.91
C LEU A 65 18.99 14.83 -3.41
N ARG A 66 18.84 14.11 -4.54
CA ARG A 66 17.51 13.64 -5.00
C ARG A 66 16.91 12.61 -4.06
N LEU A 67 17.74 11.68 -3.57
CA LEU A 67 17.29 10.69 -2.59
C LEU A 67 16.87 11.39 -1.28
N LEU A 68 17.65 12.37 -0.82
CA LEU A 68 17.32 13.20 0.34
C LEU A 68 15.98 13.90 0.16
N GLU A 69 15.77 14.61 -0.96
CA GLU A 69 14.53 15.33 -1.26
C GLU A 69 13.30 14.40 -1.22
N GLN A 70 13.39 13.24 -1.87
CA GLN A 70 12.31 12.25 -1.90
C GLN A 70 12.02 11.68 -0.49
N ARG A 71 13.07 11.31 0.26
CA ARG A 71 12.93 10.71 1.59
C ARG A 71 12.47 11.71 2.63
N LEU A 72 12.94 12.95 2.57
CA LEU A 72 12.49 14.05 3.40
C LEU A 72 10.99 14.27 3.27
N GLY A 73 10.49 14.32 2.03
CA GLY A 73 9.04 14.43 1.77
C GLY A 73 8.25 13.29 2.39
N TYR A 74 8.67 12.04 2.15
CA TYR A 74 8.02 10.85 2.73
C TYR A 74 7.98 10.88 4.26
N LEU A 75 9.11 11.21 4.90
CA LEU A 75 9.24 11.22 6.35
C LEU A 75 8.42 12.36 6.99
N ARG A 76 8.35 13.53 6.35
CA ARG A 76 7.48 14.63 6.78
C ARG A 76 6.01 14.24 6.74
N GLU A 77 5.56 13.62 5.65
CA GLU A 77 4.19 13.12 5.54
C GLU A 77 3.88 12.05 6.59
N LEU A 78 4.85 11.19 6.92
CA LEU A 78 4.71 10.20 8.00
C LEU A 78 4.53 10.88 9.36
N GLU A 79 5.35 11.88 9.69
CA GLU A 79 5.26 12.60 10.96
C GLU A 79 3.99 13.45 11.09
N GLU A 80 3.55 14.09 10.01
CA GLU A 80 2.28 14.80 9.97
C GLU A 80 1.12 13.84 10.22
N ARG A 81 1.14 12.68 9.54
CA ARG A 81 0.13 11.65 9.74
C ARG A 81 0.15 11.07 11.15
N ARG A 82 1.33 10.86 11.73
CA ARG A 82 1.53 10.39 13.10
C ARG A 82 0.90 11.34 14.11
N ALA A 83 1.12 12.64 13.92
CA ALA A 83 0.51 13.69 14.74
C ALA A 83 -1.03 13.63 14.71
N ALA A 84 -1.59 13.51 13.50
CA ALA A 84 -3.04 13.41 13.31
C ALA A 84 -3.61 12.16 13.98
N VAL A 85 -2.95 11.01 13.84
CA VAL A 85 -3.35 9.75 14.48
C VAL A 85 -3.33 9.86 16.00
N LEU A 86 -2.24 10.37 16.59
CA LEU A 86 -2.14 10.57 18.04
C LEU A 86 -3.28 11.45 18.56
N LYS A 87 -3.52 12.58 17.89
CA LYS A 87 -4.59 13.51 18.24
C LYS A 87 -5.96 12.83 18.21
N THR A 88 -6.29 12.12 17.14
CA THR A 88 -7.61 11.46 17.00
C THR A 88 -7.83 10.37 18.05
N ILE A 89 -6.79 9.65 18.46
CA ILE A 89 -6.89 8.60 19.50
C ILE A 89 -7.02 9.23 20.89
N ASP A 90 -6.30 10.33 21.14
CA ASP A 90 -6.36 11.09 22.39
C ASP A 90 -7.74 11.73 22.59
N GLU A 91 -8.33 12.30 21.52
CA GLU A 91 -9.70 12.83 21.52
C GLU A 91 -10.76 11.77 21.87
N GLN A 92 -10.48 10.48 21.67
CA GLN A 92 -11.35 9.37 22.06
C GLN A 92 -11.10 8.88 23.51
N GLY A 93 -10.09 9.43 24.19
CA GLY A 93 -9.65 8.97 25.51
C GLY A 93 -9.09 7.55 25.51
N LYS A 94 -8.56 7.09 24.36
CA LYS A 94 -8.04 5.72 24.18
C LYS A 94 -6.52 5.64 24.08
N LEU A 95 -5.83 6.78 24.16
CA LEU A 95 -4.37 6.84 24.04
C LEU A 95 -3.69 6.48 25.36
N ASN A 96 -3.35 5.20 25.53
CA ASN A 96 -2.53 4.75 26.66
C ASN A 96 -1.02 4.89 26.35
N PRO A 97 -0.14 4.82 27.37
CA PRO A 97 1.31 4.97 27.19
C PRO A 97 1.92 3.95 26.22
N GLU A 98 1.45 2.70 26.24
CA GLU A 98 1.96 1.63 25.39
C GLU A 98 1.62 1.87 23.91
N LEU A 99 0.39 2.30 23.62
CA LEU A 99 -0.07 2.65 22.28
C LEU A 99 0.62 3.90 21.76
N ARG A 100 0.80 4.92 22.61
CA ARG A 100 1.57 6.12 22.27
C ARG A 100 2.99 5.73 21.83
N ALA A 101 3.70 4.94 22.64
CA ALA A 101 5.05 4.49 22.30
C ALA A 101 5.07 3.68 20.99
N ALA A 102 4.10 2.79 20.77
CA ALA A 102 4.00 2.01 19.54
C ALA A 102 3.72 2.89 18.30
N ILE A 103 2.89 3.93 18.45
CA ILE A 103 2.62 4.90 17.39
C ILE A 103 3.85 5.75 17.14
N GLU A 104 4.57 6.20 18.16
CA GLU A 104 5.80 6.99 18.03
C GLU A 104 6.94 6.19 17.37
N SER A 105 7.03 4.89 17.64
CA SER A 105 8.04 4.00 17.04
C SER A 105 7.65 3.45 15.66
N ALA A 106 6.49 3.80 15.10
CA ALA A 106 6.08 3.28 13.79
C ALA A 106 6.99 3.83 12.68
N ASP A 107 7.67 2.93 11.98
CA ASP A 107 8.70 3.21 10.96
C ASP A 107 8.14 3.42 9.55
N THR A 108 6.89 3.01 9.33
CA THR A 108 6.22 3.04 8.04
C THR A 108 4.80 3.56 8.16
N LYS A 109 4.32 4.23 7.10
CA LYS A 109 2.92 4.66 7.00
C LYS A 109 1.95 3.49 7.19
N GLN A 110 2.30 2.31 6.68
CA GLN A 110 1.48 1.11 6.84
C GLN A 110 1.36 0.67 8.30
N ARG A 111 2.48 0.63 9.04
CA ARG A 111 2.46 0.25 10.46
C ARG A 111 1.65 1.26 11.28
N LEU A 112 1.78 2.55 10.97
CA LEU A 112 1.01 3.61 11.59
C LEU A 112 -0.50 3.43 11.35
N GLU A 113 -0.91 3.17 10.10
CA GLU A 113 -2.33 2.92 9.77
C GLU A 113 -2.87 1.65 10.42
N ASP A 114 -2.06 0.60 10.58
CA ASP A 114 -2.49 -0.61 11.29
C ASP A 114 -2.77 -0.33 12.78
N LEU A 115 -1.91 0.46 13.44
CA LEU A 115 -2.12 0.87 14.83
C LEU A 115 -3.33 1.80 15.00
N TYR A 116 -3.58 2.65 14.00
CA TYR A 116 -4.70 3.59 14.00
C TYR A 116 -6.06 2.92 13.72
N LEU A 117 -6.07 1.80 13.01
CA LEU A 117 -7.29 1.20 12.47
C LEU A 117 -8.43 0.98 13.49
N PRO A 118 -8.19 0.49 14.72
CA PRO A 118 -9.25 0.33 15.72
C PRO A 118 -9.96 1.64 16.08
N TYR A 119 -9.27 2.77 15.94
CA TYR A 119 -9.70 4.10 16.36
C TYR A 119 -10.14 4.99 15.20
N LYS A 120 -9.97 4.52 13.97
CA LYS A 120 -10.40 5.25 12.78
C LYS A 120 -11.91 5.42 12.80
N PRO A 121 -12.47 6.64 12.61
CA PRO A 121 -13.92 6.81 12.50
C PRO A 121 -14.50 5.95 11.38
N LYS A 122 -15.51 5.14 11.69
CA LYS A 122 -16.11 4.17 10.75
C LYS A 122 -17.51 4.60 10.35
N ARG A 123 -17.87 4.26 9.10
CA ARG A 123 -19.27 4.16 8.72
C ARG A 123 -19.94 3.08 9.57
N ARG A 124 -21.22 3.25 9.88
CA ARG A 124 -22.03 2.34 10.69
C ARG A 124 -21.94 0.89 10.17
N SER A 125 -21.01 0.12 10.74
CA SER A 125 -20.68 -1.24 10.30
C SER A 125 -21.64 -2.25 10.91
N LYS A 126 -21.71 -3.49 10.38
CA LYS A 126 -22.50 -4.55 11.02
C LYS A 126 -22.06 -4.82 12.46
N ALA A 127 -20.77 -4.71 12.74
CA ALA A 127 -20.24 -4.83 14.10
C ALA A 127 -20.71 -3.66 14.97
N GLN A 128 -20.64 -2.42 14.48
CA GLN A 128 -21.15 -1.25 15.21
C GLN A 128 -22.65 -1.35 15.49
N ILE A 129 -23.47 -1.78 14.53
CA ILE A 129 -24.90 -2.02 14.72
C ILE A 129 -25.11 -3.07 15.82
N ALA A 130 -24.34 -4.15 15.83
CA ALA A 130 -24.40 -5.17 16.87
C ALA A 130 -23.99 -4.61 18.25
N ARG A 131 -22.97 -3.74 18.33
CA ARG A 131 -22.58 -3.05 19.57
C ARG A 131 -23.69 -2.14 20.10
N GLU A 132 -24.28 -1.34 19.23
CA GLU A 132 -25.42 -0.46 19.55
C GLU A 132 -26.64 -1.27 20.01
N ALA A 133 -26.85 -2.45 19.45
CA ALA A 133 -27.88 -3.40 19.88
C ALA A 133 -27.55 -4.10 21.22
N GLY A 134 -26.35 -3.92 21.77
CA GLY A 134 -25.93 -4.49 23.05
C GLY A 134 -25.36 -5.91 22.97
N LEU A 135 -24.82 -6.33 21.83
CA LEU A 135 -24.26 -7.67 21.62
C LEU A 135 -22.76 -7.80 21.97
N GLU A 136 -22.09 -6.72 22.38
CA GLU A 136 -20.66 -6.80 22.80
C GLU A 136 -20.45 -7.77 23.97
N PRO A 137 -21.27 -7.76 25.05
CA PRO A 137 -21.12 -8.74 26.14
C PRO A 137 -21.31 -10.19 25.69
N LEU A 138 -22.17 -10.45 24.69
CA LEU A 138 -22.33 -11.79 24.11
C LEU A 138 -21.06 -12.21 23.37
N ALA A 139 -20.49 -11.32 22.54
CA ALA A 139 -19.25 -11.58 21.83
C ALA A 139 -18.08 -11.86 22.77
N ASP A 140 -17.98 -11.09 23.87
CA ASP A 140 -16.97 -11.27 24.90
C ASP A 140 -17.17 -12.59 25.67
N GLY A 141 -18.40 -12.91 26.07
CA GLY A 141 -18.74 -14.15 26.77
C GLY A 141 -18.42 -15.39 25.94
N LEU A 142 -18.80 -15.40 24.66
CA LEU A 142 -18.52 -16.51 23.73
C LEU A 142 -17.02 -16.76 23.52
N LEU A 143 -16.21 -15.69 23.57
CA LEU A 143 -14.77 -15.80 23.42
C LEU A 143 -14.09 -16.20 24.74
N ALA A 144 -14.56 -15.68 25.87
CA ALA A 144 -13.98 -15.89 27.19
C ALA A 144 -14.29 -17.29 27.76
N ASP A 145 -15.52 -17.78 27.58
CA ASP A 145 -15.93 -19.09 28.05
C ASP A 145 -16.54 -19.97 26.93
N PRO A 146 -15.69 -20.67 26.16
CA PRO A 146 -16.16 -21.58 25.13
C PRO A 146 -16.82 -22.86 25.66
N ALA A 147 -16.83 -23.10 26.99
CA ALA A 147 -17.44 -24.29 27.59
C ALA A 147 -18.97 -24.21 27.61
N GLU A 148 -19.53 -23.00 27.59
CA GLU A 148 -20.97 -22.79 27.50
C GLU A 148 -21.47 -22.89 26.05
N SER A 149 -22.74 -23.27 25.89
CA SER A 149 -23.39 -23.36 24.58
C SER A 149 -23.61 -21.95 24.00
N PRO A 150 -23.19 -21.68 22.76
CA PRO A 150 -23.46 -20.39 22.12
C PRO A 150 -24.95 -20.01 22.10
N GLN A 151 -25.82 -21.00 21.91
CA GLN A 151 -27.26 -20.83 21.89
C GLN A 151 -27.80 -20.42 23.27
N GLU A 152 -27.26 -20.99 24.35
CA GLU A 152 -27.65 -20.66 25.72
C GLU A 152 -27.20 -19.24 26.08
N GLN A 153 -25.95 -18.89 25.78
CA GLN A 153 -25.45 -17.53 25.99
C GLN A 153 -26.22 -16.49 25.17
N ALA A 154 -26.62 -16.82 23.93
CA ALA A 154 -27.36 -15.91 23.05
C ALA A 154 -28.83 -15.71 23.45
N ALA A 155 -29.42 -16.61 24.24
CA ALA A 155 -30.84 -16.56 24.60
C ALA A 155 -31.24 -15.25 25.30
N GLY A 156 -30.37 -14.73 26.17
CA GLY A 156 -30.60 -13.46 26.88
C GLY A 156 -30.49 -12.20 26.01
N PHE A 157 -30.05 -12.33 24.76
CA PHE A 157 -29.79 -11.20 23.86
C PHE A 157 -30.82 -11.05 22.74
N VAL A 158 -31.79 -11.96 22.63
CA VAL A 158 -32.88 -11.84 21.64
C VAL A 158 -33.77 -10.66 22.01
N ASN A 159 -33.87 -9.69 21.11
CA ASN A 159 -34.62 -8.47 21.31
C ASN A 159 -35.04 -7.87 19.96
N ALA A 160 -36.30 -8.08 19.59
CA ALA A 160 -36.86 -7.61 18.32
C ALA A 160 -36.81 -6.08 18.18
N ASP A 161 -36.99 -5.33 19.27
CA ASP A 161 -36.95 -3.86 19.26
C ASP A 161 -35.56 -3.31 18.93
N LYS A 162 -34.51 -4.10 19.21
CA LYS A 162 -33.12 -3.81 18.83
C LYS A 162 -32.70 -4.46 17.50
N GLY A 163 -33.65 -5.04 16.76
CA GLY A 163 -33.39 -5.72 15.48
C GLY A 163 -32.79 -7.12 15.60
N ILE A 164 -32.81 -7.72 16.80
CA ILE A 164 -32.30 -9.07 17.07
C ILE A 164 -33.50 -10.02 17.14
N VAL A 165 -33.92 -10.52 15.97
CA VAL A 165 -35.19 -11.24 15.81
C VAL A 165 -35.15 -12.70 16.31
N ASP A 166 -33.97 -13.31 16.39
CA ASP A 166 -33.78 -14.69 16.84
C ASP A 166 -32.33 -14.92 17.34
N LEU A 167 -32.06 -16.15 17.81
CA LEU A 167 -30.73 -16.58 18.27
C LEU A 167 -29.68 -16.47 17.16
N SER A 168 -30.06 -16.74 15.90
CA SER A 168 -29.16 -16.69 14.76
C SER A 168 -28.66 -15.26 14.53
N ALA A 169 -29.57 -14.27 14.59
CA ALA A 169 -29.25 -12.86 14.48
C ALA A 169 -28.34 -12.39 15.62
N ALA A 170 -28.58 -12.83 16.86
CA ALA A 170 -27.71 -12.51 18.00
C ALA A 170 -26.28 -13.05 17.80
N LEU A 171 -26.17 -14.33 17.42
CA LEU A 171 -24.88 -14.99 17.16
C LEU A 171 -24.16 -14.39 15.96
N ASP A 172 -24.87 -14.04 14.88
CA ASP A 172 -24.25 -13.37 13.74
C ASP A 172 -23.79 -11.95 14.07
N GLY A 173 -24.55 -11.20 14.87
CA GLY A 173 -24.13 -9.89 15.37
C GLY A 173 -22.86 -9.97 16.23
N ALA A 174 -22.83 -10.90 17.20
CA ALA A 174 -21.64 -11.18 18.01
C ALA A 174 -20.44 -11.61 17.14
N ARG A 175 -20.69 -12.41 16.10
CA ARG A 175 -19.66 -12.79 15.13
C ARG A 175 -19.09 -11.59 14.38
N GLN A 176 -19.92 -10.64 13.96
CA GLN A 176 -19.43 -9.43 13.28
C GLN A 176 -18.52 -8.60 14.18
N ILE A 177 -18.82 -8.52 15.48
CA ILE A 177 -17.98 -7.85 16.49
C ILE A 177 -16.61 -8.52 16.56
N LEU A 178 -16.56 -9.84 16.73
CA LEU A 178 -15.30 -10.59 16.80
C LEU A 178 -14.51 -10.52 15.48
N MET A 179 -15.18 -10.62 14.33
CA MET A 179 -14.53 -10.50 13.02
C MET A 179 -13.87 -9.14 12.82
N GLU A 180 -14.51 -8.06 13.27
CA GLU A 180 -13.92 -6.72 13.23
C GLU A 180 -12.74 -6.62 14.20
N ARG A 181 -12.89 -7.10 15.44
CA ARG A 181 -11.81 -7.13 16.43
C ARG A 181 -10.57 -7.89 15.93
N PHE A 182 -10.77 -9.04 15.29
CA PHE A 182 -9.67 -9.86 14.77
C PHE A 182 -8.99 -9.20 13.57
N ALA A 183 -9.77 -8.56 12.70
CA ALA A 183 -9.25 -7.88 11.51
C ALA A 183 -8.48 -6.58 11.82
N GLU A 184 -8.57 -6.10 13.05
CA GLU A 184 -8.00 -4.82 13.48
C GLU A 184 -6.87 -4.95 14.50
N ASP A 185 -6.53 -6.18 14.92
CA ASP A 185 -5.36 -6.41 15.76
C ASP A 185 -4.06 -6.10 14.99
N PRO A 186 -3.31 -5.04 15.37
CA PRO A 186 -2.19 -4.57 14.54
C PRO A 186 -1.04 -5.57 14.44
N ALA A 187 -0.82 -6.37 15.48
CA ALA A 187 0.23 -7.39 15.52
C ALA A 187 -0.10 -8.56 14.58
N LEU A 188 -1.33 -9.06 14.63
CA LEU A 188 -1.83 -10.12 13.76
C LEU A 188 -1.83 -9.66 12.30
N VAL A 189 -2.41 -8.49 12.00
CA VAL A 189 -2.48 -7.96 10.63
C VAL A 189 -1.07 -7.83 10.03
N GLY A 190 -0.11 -7.27 10.76
CA GLY A 190 1.28 -7.18 10.32
C GLY A 190 1.91 -8.54 10.03
N ARG A 191 1.71 -9.52 10.93
CA ARG A 191 2.23 -10.90 10.76
C ARG A 191 1.62 -11.59 9.54
N LEU A 192 0.30 -11.52 9.37
CA LEU A 192 -0.41 -12.14 8.25
C LEU A 192 -0.02 -11.48 6.92
N ARG A 193 0.13 -10.15 6.88
CA ARG A 193 0.59 -9.41 5.69
C ARG A 193 1.97 -9.88 5.24
N ASN A 194 2.92 -9.99 6.16
CA ASN A 194 4.28 -10.43 5.83
C ASN A 194 4.27 -11.87 5.32
N LEU A 195 3.52 -12.76 5.97
CA LEU A 195 3.40 -14.14 5.52
C LEU A 195 2.77 -14.25 4.13
N LEU A 196 1.70 -13.49 3.88
CA LEU A 196 1.01 -13.45 2.60
C LEU A 196 1.86 -12.83 1.49
N TRP A 197 2.73 -11.86 1.82
CA TRP A 197 3.72 -11.35 0.89
C TRP A 197 4.76 -12.42 0.49
N GLU A 198 5.25 -13.21 1.47
CA GLU A 198 6.23 -14.27 1.19
C GLU A 198 5.64 -15.47 0.44
N ARG A 199 4.39 -15.85 0.73
CA ARG A 199 3.81 -17.12 0.29
C ARG A 199 2.61 -16.99 -0.65
N GLY A 200 1.99 -15.82 -0.70
CA GLY A 200 0.77 -15.62 -1.46
C GLY A 200 0.99 -15.76 -2.95
N ILE A 201 0.00 -16.33 -3.63
CA ILE A 201 0.01 -16.56 -5.07
C ILE A 201 -0.97 -15.57 -5.71
N LEU A 202 -0.47 -14.68 -6.56
CA LEU A 202 -1.34 -13.84 -7.37
C LEU A 202 -1.84 -14.67 -8.55
N VAL A 203 -3.15 -14.77 -8.67
CA VAL A 203 -3.85 -15.46 -9.74
C VAL A 203 -4.54 -14.44 -10.63
N SER A 204 -4.40 -14.63 -11.93
CA SER A 204 -5.11 -13.87 -12.95
C SER A 204 -5.96 -14.79 -13.79
N ARG A 205 -7.23 -14.40 -13.98
CA ARG A 205 -8.18 -15.10 -14.85
C ARG A 205 -8.86 -14.14 -15.80
N VAL A 206 -9.06 -14.56 -17.05
CA VAL A 206 -9.90 -13.81 -18.00
C VAL A 206 -11.34 -13.73 -17.49
N LEU A 207 -11.99 -12.59 -17.67
CA LEU A 207 -13.40 -12.45 -17.38
C LEU A 207 -14.25 -13.10 -18.48
N ASP A 208 -15.39 -13.68 -18.11
CA ASP A 208 -16.28 -14.35 -19.05
C ASP A 208 -16.72 -13.40 -20.17
N GLY A 209 -16.56 -13.84 -21.42
CA GLY A 209 -16.87 -13.05 -22.61
C GLY A 209 -15.80 -12.04 -23.03
N LYS A 210 -14.66 -11.94 -22.33
CA LYS A 210 -13.58 -10.98 -22.62
C LYS A 210 -12.36 -11.56 -23.32
N GLN A 211 -12.42 -12.80 -23.80
CA GLN A 211 -11.30 -13.49 -24.45
C GLN A 211 -10.82 -12.78 -25.73
N HIS A 212 -11.75 -12.29 -26.57
CA HIS A 212 -11.40 -11.59 -27.80
C HIS A 212 -10.90 -10.16 -27.55
N GLU A 213 -11.61 -9.40 -26.71
CA GLU A 213 -11.21 -8.02 -26.35
C GLU A 213 -9.88 -7.99 -25.59
N GLY A 214 -9.63 -9.01 -24.76
CA GLY A 214 -8.46 -9.18 -23.94
C GLY A 214 -7.30 -9.91 -24.61
N ALA A 215 -7.33 -10.17 -25.93
CA ALA A 215 -6.35 -11.02 -26.61
C ALA A 215 -4.88 -10.60 -26.39
N LYS A 216 -4.62 -9.30 -26.22
CA LYS A 216 -3.28 -8.77 -25.87
C LYS A 216 -2.77 -9.16 -24.47
N PHE A 217 -3.63 -9.76 -23.65
CA PHE A 217 -3.35 -10.26 -22.32
C PHE A 217 -3.50 -11.80 -22.24
N SER A 218 -3.49 -12.50 -23.38
CA SER A 218 -3.67 -13.95 -23.46
C SER A 218 -2.75 -14.74 -22.53
N ASP A 219 -1.50 -14.27 -22.38
CA ASP A 219 -0.49 -14.88 -21.51
C ASP A 219 -0.89 -14.85 -20.02
N TYR A 220 -1.89 -14.04 -19.68
CA TYR A 220 -2.38 -13.83 -18.32
C TYR A 220 -3.82 -14.32 -18.10
N PHE A 221 -4.39 -15.08 -19.04
CA PHE A 221 -5.76 -15.61 -18.94
C PHE A 221 -5.90 -16.73 -17.90
N ASP A 222 -4.84 -17.49 -17.65
CA ASP A 222 -4.71 -18.45 -16.56
C ASP A 222 -3.29 -18.39 -16.00
N TYR A 223 -3.02 -17.31 -15.27
CA TYR A 223 -1.69 -17.02 -14.76
C TYR A 223 -1.66 -17.13 -13.24
N ARG A 224 -0.59 -17.74 -12.71
CA ARG A 224 -0.39 -17.95 -11.27
C ARG A 224 1.09 -17.77 -10.95
N GLU A 225 1.43 -16.91 -9.99
CA GLU A 225 2.81 -16.73 -9.56
C GLU A 225 2.89 -16.22 -8.10
N PRO A 226 3.93 -16.60 -7.33
CA PRO A 226 4.19 -15.98 -6.04
C PRO A 226 4.30 -14.46 -6.14
N ILE A 227 3.49 -13.73 -5.38
CA ILE A 227 3.33 -12.27 -5.51
C ILE A 227 4.66 -11.51 -5.43
N ARG A 228 5.56 -11.96 -4.55
CA ARG A 228 6.89 -11.37 -4.35
C ARG A 228 7.86 -11.58 -5.52
N LYS A 229 7.61 -12.56 -6.40
CA LYS A 229 8.48 -12.90 -7.53
C LYS A 229 8.07 -12.24 -8.84
N ILE A 230 6.92 -11.58 -8.88
CA ILE A 230 6.37 -10.98 -10.10
C ILE A 230 7.22 -9.77 -10.51
N PRO A 231 7.84 -9.76 -11.70
CA PRO A 231 8.64 -8.66 -12.18
C PRO A 231 7.75 -7.49 -12.63
N SER A 232 8.31 -6.27 -12.60
CA SER A 232 7.61 -5.02 -12.88
C SER A 232 6.75 -5.04 -14.15
N HIS A 233 7.31 -5.46 -15.30
CA HIS A 233 6.58 -5.46 -16.57
C HIS A 233 5.35 -6.40 -16.56
N ARG A 234 5.42 -7.55 -15.88
CA ARG A 234 4.28 -8.49 -15.74
C ARG A 234 3.23 -7.95 -14.78
N ALA A 235 3.65 -7.40 -13.64
CA ALA A 235 2.74 -6.72 -12.72
C ALA A 235 1.95 -5.61 -13.43
N LEU A 236 2.62 -4.74 -14.19
CA LEU A 236 1.98 -3.67 -14.96
C LEU A 236 1.02 -4.20 -16.03
N ALA A 237 1.36 -5.31 -16.71
CA ALA A 237 0.48 -5.94 -17.68
C ALA A 237 -0.79 -6.51 -17.03
N LEU A 238 -0.65 -7.21 -15.89
CA LEU A 238 -1.75 -7.76 -15.10
C LEU A 238 -2.72 -6.66 -14.65
N PHE A 239 -2.19 -5.58 -14.05
CA PHE A 239 -3.03 -4.48 -13.59
C PHE A 239 -3.66 -3.70 -14.75
N ARG A 240 -2.98 -3.57 -15.90
CA ARG A 240 -3.57 -2.99 -17.11
C ARG A 240 -4.74 -3.83 -17.62
N GLY A 241 -4.59 -5.16 -17.65
CA GLY A 241 -5.66 -6.07 -18.03
C GLY A 241 -6.86 -6.01 -17.07
N ARG A 242 -6.58 -5.88 -15.76
CA ARG A 242 -7.63 -5.65 -14.75
C ARG A 242 -8.38 -4.34 -14.97
N ASN A 243 -7.64 -3.23 -15.12
CA ASN A 243 -8.22 -1.89 -15.26
C ASN A 243 -9.00 -1.73 -16.57
N GLN A 244 -8.67 -2.51 -17.61
CA GLN A 244 -9.43 -2.56 -18.86
C GLN A 244 -10.60 -3.55 -18.83
N GLY A 245 -10.86 -4.20 -17.68
CA GLY A 245 -11.96 -5.14 -17.53
C GLY A 245 -11.81 -6.42 -18.35
N SER A 246 -10.58 -6.84 -18.67
CA SER A 246 -10.31 -8.11 -19.35
C SER A 246 -9.91 -9.22 -18.36
N LEU A 247 -9.22 -8.86 -17.28
CA LEU A 247 -8.71 -9.80 -16.27
C LEU A 247 -9.32 -9.54 -14.90
N SER A 248 -9.46 -10.59 -14.10
CA SER A 248 -9.62 -10.54 -12.66
C SER A 248 -8.30 -10.92 -11.99
N LEU A 249 -7.95 -10.24 -10.91
CA LEU A 249 -6.77 -10.56 -10.10
C LEU A 249 -7.22 -10.96 -8.71
N GLU A 250 -6.69 -12.05 -8.16
CA GLU A 250 -7.00 -12.59 -6.84
C GLU A 250 -5.70 -13.02 -6.15
N LEU A 251 -5.47 -12.61 -4.91
CA LEU A 251 -4.36 -13.12 -4.11
C LEU A 251 -4.84 -14.30 -3.26
N LEU A 252 -4.25 -15.46 -3.50
CA LEU A 252 -4.47 -16.66 -2.70
C LEU A 252 -3.44 -16.74 -1.56
N ALA A 253 -3.85 -17.34 -0.45
CA ALA A 253 -3.03 -17.54 0.75
C ALA A 253 -1.78 -18.41 0.54
N GLY A 254 -1.81 -19.23 -0.51
CA GLY A 254 -0.82 -20.21 -0.91
C GLY A 254 -1.39 -21.08 -2.03
N ASP A 255 -0.71 -22.17 -2.34
CA ASP A 255 -1.18 -23.16 -3.31
C ASP A 255 -1.67 -24.44 -2.59
N GLY A 256 -2.65 -25.13 -3.19
CA GLY A 256 -3.26 -26.36 -2.63
C GLY A 256 -4.47 -26.14 -1.72
N ASP A 257 -5.11 -27.26 -1.34
CA ASP A 257 -6.42 -27.28 -0.66
C ASP A 257 -6.39 -26.68 0.76
N ASP A 258 -5.23 -26.74 1.44
CA ASP A 258 -5.03 -26.27 2.82
C ASP A 258 -4.28 -24.91 2.90
N ALA A 259 -4.28 -24.13 1.83
CA ALA A 259 -3.55 -22.85 1.77
C ALA A 259 -3.90 -21.88 2.92
N ASP A 260 -5.15 -21.91 3.40
CA ASP A 260 -5.62 -21.06 4.50
C ASP A 260 -5.20 -21.57 5.90
N ALA A 261 -4.83 -22.85 6.06
CA ALA A 261 -4.72 -23.52 7.35
C ALA A 261 -3.74 -22.83 8.32
N LEU A 262 -2.61 -22.35 7.81
CA LEU A 262 -1.63 -21.59 8.60
C LEU A 262 -2.22 -20.27 9.11
N TYR A 263 -2.92 -19.52 8.26
CA TYR A 263 -3.51 -18.23 8.63
C TYR A 263 -4.63 -18.41 9.66
N LEU A 264 -5.48 -19.42 9.48
CA LEU A 264 -6.52 -19.78 10.45
C LEU A 264 -5.92 -20.13 11.80
N ARG A 265 -4.84 -20.91 11.84
CA ARG A 265 -4.12 -21.25 13.06
C ARG A 265 -3.58 -20.00 13.76
N LEU A 266 -2.94 -19.09 13.02
CA LEU A 266 -2.37 -17.86 13.59
C LEU A 266 -3.42 -16.94 14.19
N ILE A 267 -4.59 -16.82 13.54
CA ILE A 267 -5.71 -16.03 14.08
C ILE A 267 -6.24 -16.71 15.35
N ALA A 268 -6.45 -18.03 15.32
CA ALA A 268 -6.96 -18.77 16.47
C ALA A 268 -6.01 -18.68 17.68
N GLU A 269 -4.70 -18.87 17.47
CA GLU A 269 -3.66 -18.72 18.50
C GLU A 269 -3.64 -17.31 19.11
N ARG A 270 -3.77 -16.26 18.29
CA ARG A 270 -3.78 -14.87 18.76
C ARG A 270 -4.92 -14.59 19.74
N PHE A 271 -6.07 -15.25 19.57
CA PHE A 271 -7.28 -15.05 20.37
C PHE A 271 -7.60 -16.22 21.30
N GLY A 272 -6.67 -17.16 21.52
CA GLY A 272 -6.85 -18.27 22.45
C GLY A 272 -7.92 -19.29 22.04
N ILE A 273 -8.27 -19.34 20.75
CA ILE A 273 -9.28 -20.25 20.21
C ILE A 273 -8.61 -21.59 19.88
N ALA A 274 -9.15 -22.67 20.41
CA ALA A 274 -8.65 -24.03 20.18
C ALA A 274 -9.82 -25.02 20.09
N GLU A 275 -9.67 -26.05 19.28
CA GLU A 275 -10.61 -27.17 19.23
C GLU A 275 -10.33 -28.12 20.40
N ARG A 276 -11.22 -28.15 21.38
CA ARG A 276 -11.14 -29.03 22.55
C ARG A 276 -12.44 -29.83 22.74
N GLY A 277 -13.35 -29.81 21.76
CA GLY A 277 -14.66 -30.45 21.85
C GLY A 277 -15.65 -29.71 22.75
N ARG A 278 -15.41 -28.43 23.05
CA ARG A 278 -16.33 -27.61 23.85
C ARG A 278 -17.48 -27.08 22.97
N PRO A 279 -18.68 -26.83 23.54
CA PRO A 279 -19.84 -26.37 22.77
C PRO A 279 -19.58 -25.12 21.91
N GLY A 280 -18.80 -24.15 22.41
CA GLY A 280 -18.46 -22.92 21.68
C GLY A 280 -17.39 -23.05 20.60
N ASP A 281 -16.60 -24.13 20.60
CA ASP A 281 -15.41 -24.25 19.75
C ASP A 281 -15.76 -24.20 18.25
N THR A 282 -16.84 -24.88 17.84
CA THR A 282 -17.27 -24.90 16.43
C THR A 282 -17.67 -23.50 15.96
N TRP A 283 -18.41 -22.75 16.77
CA TRP A 283 -18.83 -21.39 16.43
C TRP A 283 -17.63 -20.44 16.32
N LEU A 284 -16.68 -20.52 17.26
CA LEU A 284 -15.46 -19.72 17.27
C LEU A 284 -14.55 -20.03 16.07
N ARG A 285 -14.39 -21.31 15.71
CA ARG A 285 -13.61 -21.70 14.52
C ARG A 285 -14.22 -21.18 13.23
N GLU A 286 -15.55 -21.21 13.12
CA GLU A 286 -16.25 -20.58 12.00
C GLU A 286 -16.02 -19.06 11.99
N THR A 287 -15.98 -18.42 13.16
CA THR A 287 -15.67 -16.99 13.29
C THR A 287 -14.26 -16.69 12.81
N VAL A 288 -13.27 -17.52 13.15
CA VAL A 288 -11.89 -17.41 12.64
C VAL A 288 -11.86 -17.55 11.12
N ARG A 289 -12.53 -18.56 10.55
CA ARG A 289 -12.60 -18.77 9.09
C ARG A 289 -13.20 -17.57 8.37
N LYS A 290 -14.32 -17.04 8.87
CA LYS A 290 -14.98 -15.87 8.31
C LYS A 290 -14.14 -14.60 8.47
N SER A 291 -13.46 -14.44 9.60
CA SER A 291 -12.53 -13.32 9.84
C SER A 291 -11.39 -13.32 8.81
N TRP A 292 -10.82 -14.50 8.52
CA TRP A 292 -9.83 -14.65 7.47
C TRP A 292 -10.39 -14.30 6.10
N ARG A 293 -11.39 -15.03 5.62
CA ARG A 293 -11.82 -14.96 4.21
C ARG A 293 -12.59 -13.70 3.84
N ILE A 294 -13.35 -13.12 4.78
CA ILE A 294 -14.28 -12.01 4.49
C ILE A 294 -13.67 -10.65 4.85
N LYS A 295 -12.72 -10.62 5.80
CA LYS A 295 -12.13 -9.36 6.30
C LYS A 295 -10.64 -9.27 6.02
N LEU A 296 -9.85 -10.14 6.64
CA LEU A 296 -8.39 -10.07 6.61
C LEU A 296 -7.83 -10.27 5.20
N LEU A 297 -8.17 -11.38 4.53
CA LEU A 297 -7.64 -11.69 3.20
C LEU A 297 -8.06 -10.63 2.17
N VAL A 298 -9.31 -10.17 2.19
CA VAL A 298 -9.80 -9.12 1.28
C VAL A 298 -9.00 -7.83 1.43
N ARG A 299 -8.75 -7.40 2.66
CA ARG A 299 -7.97 -6.19 2.93
C ARG A 299 -6.50 -6.39 2.54
N LEU A 300 -5.90 -7.50 2.95
CA LEU A 300 -4.50 -7.79 2.66
C LEU A 300 -4.24 -8.00 1.17
N ASP A 301 -5.20 -8.55 0.43
CA ASP A 301 -5.17 -8.65 -1.04
C ASP A 301 -5.03 -7.26 -1.69
N LEU A 302 -5.87 -6.31 -1.27
CA LEU A 302 -5.80 -4.92 -1.77
C LEU A 302 -4.48 -4.25 -1.38
N ASP A 303 -4.08 -4.34 -0.11
CA ASP A 303 -2.85 -3.75 0.41
C ASP A 303 -1.63 -4.27 -0.38
N LEU A 304 -1.52 -5.58 -0.58
CA LEU A 304 -0.35 -6.20 -1.22
C LEU A 304 -0.34 -6.01 -2.74
N LYS A 305 -1.50 -5.95 -3.39
CA LYS A 305 -1.59 -5.54 -4.80
C LYS A 305 -1.17 -4.08 -4.98
N GLY A 306 -1.57 -3.19 -4.08
CA GLY A 306 -1.11 -1.80 -4.05
C GLY A 306 0.41 -1.72 -3.96
N ARG A 307 1.00 -2.43 -2.99
CA ARG A 307 2.45 -2.54 -2.84
C ARG A 307 3.15 -3.06 -4.11
N LEU A 308 2.61 -4.12 -4.73
CA LEU A 308 3.17 -4.67 -5.96
C LEU A 308 3.13 -3.65 -7.10
N MET A 309 2.02 -2.92 -7.23
CA MET A 309 1.86 -1.86 -8.22
C MET A 309 2.88 -0.75 -8.02
N GLU A 310 2.96 -0.18 -6.81
CA GLU A 310 3.90 0.91 -6.48
C GLU A 310 5.35 0.50 -6.77
N THR A 311 5.72 -0.72 -6.39
CA THR A 311 7.07 -1.26 -6.65
C THR A 311 7.33 -1.43 -8.15
N ALA A 312 6.33 -1.91 -8.90
CA ALA A 312 6.44 -2.10 -10.33
C ALA A 312 6.54 -0.77 -11.09
N GLU A 313 5.75 0.24 -10.71
CA GLU A 313 5.79 1.57 -11.28
C GLU A 313 7.12 2.27 -11.00
N ALA A 314 7.61 2.22 -9.77
CA ALA A 314 8.90 2.80 -9.41
C ALA A 314 10.05 2.22 -10.27
N GLU A 315 10.05 0.90 -10.48
CA GLU A 315 11.06 0.25 -11.33
C GLU A 315 10.91 0.63 -12.81
N ALA A 316 9.68 0.69 -13.33
CA ALA A 316 9.45 1.11 -14.72
C ALA A 316 9.88 2.56 -14.96
N ILE A 317 9.56 3.47 -14.02
CA ILE A 317 9.99 4.88 -14.05
C ILE A 317 11.52 4.96 -14.03
N ARG A 318 12.20 4.15 -13.20
CA ARG A 318 13.66 4.11 -13.14
C ARG A 318 14.28 3.74 -14.50
N VAL A 319 13.71 2.73 -15.17
CA VAL A 319 14.15 2.33 -16.52
C VAL A 319 13.91 3.44 -17.54
N PHE A 320 12.72 4.06 -17.53
CA PHE A 320 12.42 5.18 -18.42
C PHE A 320 13.32 6.39 -18.19
N ALA A 321 13.59 6.74 -16.93
CA ALA A 321 14.51 7.81 -16.58
C ALA A 321 15.93 7.53 -17.07
N THR A 322 16.39 6.28 -16.96
CA THR A 322 17.71 5.86 -17.47
C THR A 322 17.78 5.98 -18.99
N ASN A 323 16.76 5.50 -19.70
CA ASN A 323 16.69 5.58 -21.16
C ASN A 323 16.61 7.04 -21.64
N LEU A 324 15.79 7.87 -20.99
CA LEU A 324 15.66 9.29 -21.32
C LEU A 324 16.97 10.03 -21.07
N LYS A 325 17.66 9.76 -19.95
CA LYS A 325 18.98 10.33 -19.65
C LYS A 325 19.99 10.00 -20.75
N ALA A 326 20.03 8.76 -21.22
CA ALA A 326 20.91 8.35 -22.31
C ALA A 326 20.60 9.08 -23.62
N LEU A 327 19.32 9.28 -23.94
CA LEU A 327 18.90 10.04 -25.13
C LEU A 327 19.26 11.53 -25.03
N LEU A 328 19.05 12.15 -23.87
CA LEU A 328 19.35 13.58 -23.66
C LEU A 328 20.85 13.88 -23.65
N LEU A 329 21.67 12.91 -23.24
CA LEU A 329 23.13 13.03 -23.20
C LEU A 329 23.82 12.42 -24.41
N ALA A 330 23.05 12.03 -25.44
CA ALA A 330 23.63 11.57 -26.70
C ALA A 330 24.54 12.66 -27.29
N PRO A 331 25.74 12.31 -27.78
CA PRO A 331 26.64 13.30 -28.37
C PRO A 331 25.95 14.06 -29.50
N PRO A 332 25.93 15.40 -29.47
CA PRO A 332 25.35 16.17 -30.56
C PRO A 332 26.18 15.97 -31.83
N ALA A 333 25.53 15.70 -32.96
CA ALA A 333 26.20 15.59 -34.26
C ALA A 333 26.86 16.91 -34.71
N GLY A 334 26.44 18.04 -34.11
CA GLY A 334 27.00 19.37 -34.36
C GLY A 334 26.21 20.15 -35.40
N ARG A 335 26.85 21.19 -35.94
CA ARG A 335 26.26 22.16 -36.88
C ARG A 335 26.41 21.68 -38.32
N LEU A 336 25.63 20.67 -38.70
CA LEU A 336 25.65 20.08 -40.04
C LEU A 336 24.28 20.22 -40.70
N PRO A 337 24.20 20.58 -41.99
CA PRO A 337 22.97 20.44 -42.76
C PRO A 337 22.46 19.00 -42.66
N THR A 338 21.19 18.82 -42.32
CA THR A 338 20.63 17.51 -41.98
C THR A 338 19.28 17.30 -42.67
N ILE A 339 19.04 16.10 -43.17
CA ILE A 339 17.73 15.67 -43.66
C ILE A 339 17.11 14.76 -42.59
N GLY A 340 16.01 15.20 -42.00
CA GLY A 340 15.17 14.41 -41.09
C GLY A 340 14.14 13.62 -41.89
N LEU A 341 14.10 12.31 -41.65
CA LEU A 341 13.12 11.40 -42.24
C LEU A 341 12.27 10.81 -41.12
N ASP A 342 10.97 11.12 -41.08
CA ASP A 342 10.02 10.52 -40.14
C ASP A 342 9.22 9.41 -40.86
N PRO A 343 9.56 8.13 -40.63
CA PRO A 343 9.00 7.02 -41.40
C PRO A 343 7.49 6.89 -41.23
N GLY A 344 6.80 6.59 -42.33
CA GLY A 344 5.39 6.24 -42.32
C GLY A 344 5.03 5.36 -43.51
N LEU A 345 4.07 4.45 -43.31
CA LEU A 345 3.57 3.57 -44.37
C LEU A 345 2.43 4.27 -45.13
N ARG A 346 1.21 4.21 -44.60
CA ARG A 346 0.01 4.77 -45.24
C ARG A 346 0.11 6.29 -45.49
N THR A 347 0.75 7.03 -44.59
CA THR A 347 0.86 8.50 -44.68
C THR A 347 2.12 8.97 -45.37
N GLY A 348 2.95 8.05 -45.90
CA GLY A 348 4.27 8.38 -46.46
C GLY A 348 5.32 8.73 -45.39
N VAL A 349 6.56 8.87 -45.85
CA VAL A 349 7.71 9.34 -45.08
C VAL A 349 7.80 10.85 -45.21
N LYS A 350 7.84 11.55 -44.08
CA LYS A 350 7.90 13.01 -44.03
C LYS A 350 9.37 13.40 -44.06
N VAL A 351 9.70 14.38 -44.89
CA VAL A 351 11.05 14.87 -45.13
C VAL A 351 11.12 16.30 -44.61
N ALA A 352 12.17 16.61 -43.84
CA ALA A 352 12.51 17.97 -43.45
C ALA A 352 14.01 18.19 -43.68
N VAL A 353 14.38 19.28 -44.35
CA VAL A 353 15.77 19.68 -44.56
C VAL A 353 16.07 20.86 -43.65
N VAL A 354 17.10 20.75 -42.81
CA VAL A 354 17.58 21.83 -41.95
C VAL A 354 19.00 22.24 -42.32
N ASP A 355 19.31 23.52 -42.22
CA ASP A 355 20.68 24.02 -42.38
C ASP A 355 21.53 23.80 -41.12
N ALA A 356 22.80 24.22 -41.17
CA ALA A 356 23.74 24.08 -40.06
C ALA A 356 23.35 24.84 -38.78
N THR A 357 22.39 25.78 -38.85
CA THR A 357 21.86 26.53 -37.70
C THR A 357 20.63 25.87 -37.09
N GLY A 358 20.09 24.82 -37.73
CA GLY A 358 18.83 24.18 -37.35
C GLY A 358 17.59 24.85 -37.95
N ARG A 359 17.76 25.83 -38.86
CA ARG A 359 16.64 26.46 -39.56
C ARG A 359 16.12 25.50 -40.63
N VAL A 360 14.79 25.36 -40.70
CA VAL A 360 14.12 24.59 -41.76
C VAL A 360 14.29 25.33 -43.09
N VAL A 361 14.83 24.61 -44.08
CA VAL A 361 15.05 25.09 -45.45
C VAL A 361 13.97 24.56 -46.39
N ASP A 362 13.55 23.31 -46.22
CA ASP A 362 12.53 22.68 -47.07
C ASP A 362 11.82 21.51 -46.35
N THR A 363 10.65 21.12 -46.85
CA THR A 363 9.88 19.96 -46.37
C THR A 363 9.15 19.25 -47.51
N ASP A 364 9.02 17.93 -47.45
CA ASP A 364 8.28 17.15 -48.45
C ASP A 364 7.64 15.88 -47.82
N THR A 365 6.81 15.16 -48.57
CA THR A 365 6.28 13.84 -48.23
C THR A 365 6.47 12.86 -49.37
N ILE A 366 7.30 11.84 -49.15
CA ILE A 366 7.59 10.80 -50.13
C ILE A 366 6.89 9.48 -49.79
N TYR A 367 6.57 8.67 -50.80
CA TYR A 367 5.88 7.38 -50.63
C TYR A 367 6.75 6.21 -51.12
N PRO A 368 7.86 5.88 -50.42
CA PRO A 368 8.78 4.84 -50.86
C PRO A 368 8.30 3.41 -50.50
N HIS A 369 7.28 3.28 -49.66
CA HIS A 369 6.75 2.00 -49.18
C HIS A 369 5.39 1.69 -49.80
N ALA A 370 5.08 0.40 -49.92
CA ALA A 370 3.76 -0.13 -50.28
C ALA A 370 2.65 0.51 -49.41
N PRO A 371 1.43 0.75 -49.95
CA PRO A 371 0.77 -0.11 -50.93
C PRO A 371 0.47 0.52 -52.29
N LYS A 372 1.13 1.65 -52.67
CA LYS A 372 0.89 2.24 -53.99
C LYS A 372 1.33 1.33 -55.12
#